data_AF-V4PYS0-F1
#
_entry.id   AF-V4PYS0-F1
#
_cell.length_a   1.000
_cell.length_b   1.000
_cell.length_c   1.000
_cell.angle_alpha   90.00
_cell.angle_beta   90.00
_cell.angle_gamma   90.00
#
_symmetry.space_group_name_H-M   'P 1'
#
loop_
_entity.id
_entity.type
_entity.pdbx_description
1 polymer ?
#
loop_
_entity_poly.entity_id
_entity_poly.type
_entity_poly.pdbx_seq_one_letter_code
_entity_poly.pdbx_strand_id
1 'polypeptide(L)'
;MKIRKLYAITAVALIAAVSVSGCATKRYGRMQSLVPAEAEALDCKQIGIEIAKVEGFELQVAQGSEIDWKSVAGFLGDYGIGNTIEKNSALKSAAERKAQLRDLQTKKNCPVT
;
A
#
# COMPACT_ATOMS: atom_id res chain seq x y z
N MET A 1 19.04 6.90 -47.36
CA MET A 1 19.68 7.04 -46.02
C MET A 1 18.84 7.84 -45.00
N LYS A 2 18.12 8.90 -45.41
CA LYS A 2 17.25 9.71 -44.50
C LYS A 2 16.10 8.92 -43.84
N ILE A 3 15.45 8.03 -44.59
CA ILE A 3 14.30 7.24 -44.11
C ILE A 3 14.69 6.25 -43.00
N ARG A 4 15.84 5.57 -43.14
CA ARG A 4 16.37 4.67 -42.09
C ARG A 4 16.73 5.41 -40.80
N LYS A 5 17.23 6.64 -40.90
CA LYS A 5 17.49 7.50 -39.73
C LYS A 5 16.18 7.94 -39.06
N LEU A 6 15.13 8.19 -39.83
CA LEU A 6 13.81 8.56 -39.29
C LEU A 6 13.17 7.42 -38.49
N TYR A 7 13.24 6.18 -38.99
CA TYR A 7 12.76 4.98 -38.27
C TYR A 7 13.56 4.69 -37.01
N ALA A 8 14.88 4.92 -37.04
CA ALA A 8 15.71 4.75 -35.84
C ALA A 8 15.35 5.78 -34.76
N ILE A 9 15.07 7.03 -35.15
CA ILE A 9 14.68 8.09 -34.21
C ILE A 9 13.30 7.79 -33.60
N THR A 10 12.32 7.35 -34.40
CA THR A 10 11.00 7.00 -33.88
C THR A 10 11.01 5.75 -32.99
N ALA A 11 11.82 4.74 -33.32
CA ALA A 11 11.99 3.56 -32.47
C ALA A 11 12.62 3.91 -31.11
N VAL A 12 13.64 4.76 -31.08
CA VAL A 12 14.27 5.23 -29.83
C VAL A 12 13.29 6.07 -29.00
N ALA A 13 12.49 6.93 -29.63
CA ALA A 13 11.47 7.72 -28.94
C ALA A 13 10.37 6.85 -28.30
N LEU A 14 9.93 5.78 -28.98
CA LEU A 14 8.96 4.83 -28.44
C LEU A 14 9.52 4.04 -27.25
N ILE A 15 10.76 3.58 -27.34
CA ILE A 15 11.42 2.86 -26.24
C ILE A 15 11.61 3.78 -25.03
N ALA A 16 12.01 5.03 -25.27
CA ALA A 16 12.12 6.03 -24.21
C ALA A 16 10.77 6.30 -23.53
N ALA A 17 9.68 6.42 -24.29
CA ALA A 17 8.34 6.65 -23.74
C ALA A 17 7.86 5.50 -22.83
N VAL A 18 8.11 4.24 -23.22
CA VAL A 18 7.75 3.06 -22.41
C VAL A 18 8.64 2.91 -21.17
N SER A 19 9.89 3.37 -21.22
CA SER A 19 10.79 3.30 -20.06
C SER A 19 10.42 4.24 -18.90
N VAL A 20 9.67 5.33 -19.18
CA VAL A 20 9.27 6.32 -18.16
C VAL A 20 7.98 5.91 -17.42
N SER A 21 7.18 4.97 -17.93
CA SER A 21 5.95 4.51 -17.27
C SER A 21 6.18 3.58 -16.07
N GLY A 22 7.43 3.18 -15.78
CA GLY A 22 7.77 2.24 -14.70
C GLY A 22 7.73 2.80 -13.28
N CYS A 23 7.61 4.12 -13.08
CA CYS A 23 7.60 4.72 -11.72
C CYS A 23 6.21 4.88 -11.10
N ALA A 24 5.14 4.42 -11.77
CA ALA A 24 3.75 4.67 -11.36
C ALA A 24 3.09 3.52 -10.57
N THR A 25 3.85 2.59 -9.99
CA THR A 25 3.27 1.63 -9.03
C THR A 25 2.89 2.37 -7.75
N LYS A 26 1.58 2.50 -7.47
CA LYS A 26 1.07 3.08 -6.22
C LYS A 26 1.60 2.30 -5.04
N ARG A 27 2.29 3.00 -4.13
CA ARG A 27 2.75 2.42 -2.86
C ARG A 27 1.71 2.80 -1.79
N TYR A 28 0.85 1.86 -1.41
CA TYR A 28 -0.12 2.05 -0.31
C TYR A 28 0.54 2.21 1.07
N GLY A 29 1.87 2.10 1.15
CA GLY A 29 2.60 2.02 2.41
C GLY A 29 2.49 0.64 3.05
N ARG A 30 3.22 0.44 4.15
CA ARG A 30 3.14 -0.77 4.99
C ARG A 30 3.16 -0.35 6.45
N MET A 31 2.33 -0.97 7.26
CA MET A 31 2.42 -0.86 8.72
C MET A 31 3.66 -1.62 9.20
N GLN A 32 4.45 -1.01 10.06
CA GLN A 32 5.60 -1.66 10.70
C GLN A 32 5.09 -2.63 11.76
N SER A 33 5.75 -3.76 11.98
CA SER A 33 5.41 -4.62 13.12
C SER A 33 5.60 -3.88 14.45
N LEU A 34 4.86 -4.29 15.47
CA LEU A 34 5.01 -3.81 16.84
C LEU A 34 6.41 -4.17 17.36
N VAL A 35 7.19 -3.14 17.68
CA VAL A 35 8.55 -3.31 18.19
C VAL A 35 8.49 -3.61 19.70
N PRO A 36 9.36 -4.47 20.26
CA PRO A 36 9.31 -4.81 21.69
C PRO A 36 9.41 -3.58 22.61
N ALA A 37 10.30 -2.64 22.32
CA ALA A 37 10.44 -1.40 23.09
C ALA A 37 9.16 -0.53 23.03
N GLU A 38 8.44 -0.57 21.90
CA GLU A 38 7.15 0.09 21.76
C GLU A 38 6.09 -0.60 22.63
N ALA A 39 6.03 -1.94 22.58
CA ALA A 39 5.09 -2.72 23.37
C ALA A 39 5.25 -2.50 24.89
N GLU A 40 6.48 -2.32 25.37
CA GLU A 40 6.75 -1.99 26.76
C GLU A 40 6.25 -0.59 27.14
N ALA A 41 6.51 0.41 26.27
CA ALA A 41 6.18 1.80 26.52
C ALA A 41 4.67 2.14 26.41
N LEU A 42 3.91 1.39 25.62
CA LEU A 42 2.50 1.71 25.35
C LEU A 42 1.60 1.47 26.57
N ASP A 43 0.80 2.48 26.93
CA ASP A 43 -0.31 2.35 27.89
C ASP A 43 -1.63 1.88 27.22
N CYS A 44 -2.64 1.50 28.02
CA CYS A 44 -3.90 0.99 27.47
C CYS A 44 -4.64 1.97 26.55
N LYS A 45 -4.56 3.27 26.82
CA LYS A 45 -5.18 4.30 25.98
C LYS A 45 -4.43 4.43 24.66
N GLN A 46 -3.11 4.40 24.71
CA GLN A 46 -2.24 4.44 23.54
C GLN A 46 -2.42 3.20 22.66
N ILE A 47 -2.58 2.01 23.25
CA ILE A 47 -2.93 0.78 22.52
C ILE A 47 -4.24 0.97 21.73
N GLY A 48 -5.27 1.54 22.36
CA GLY A 48 -6.53 1.85 21.67
C GLY A 48 -6.35 2.84 20.51
N ILE A 49 -5.55 3.89 20.72
CA ILE A 49 -5.22 4.86 19.66
C ILE A 49 -4.45 4.20 18.51
N GLU A 50 -3.47 3.34 18.81
CA GLU A 50 -2.71 2.61 17.79
C GLU A 50 -3.61 1.68 16.98
N ILE A 51 -4.56 0.99 17.63
CA ILE A 51 -5.56 0.17 16.92
C ILE A 51 -6.43 1.05 16.01
N ALA A 52 -6.90 2.19 16.49
CA ALA A 52 -7.69 3.13 15.69
C ALA A 52 -6.90 3.69 14.49
N LYS A 53 -5.58 3.91 14.63
CA LYS A 53 -4.70 4.29 13.51
C LYS A 53 -4.62 3.17 12.48
N VAL A 54 -4.54 1.91 12.91
CA VAL A 54 -4.56 0.76 12.00
C VAL A 54 -5.88 0.70 11.22
N GLU A 55 -7.01 0.90 11.89
CA GLU A 55 -8.33 0.93 11.26
C GLU A 55 -8.48 2.11 10.28
N GLY A 56 -7.95 3.28 10.64
CA GLY A 56 -7.88 4.43 9.74
C GLY A 56 -7.05 4.15 8.49
N PHE A 57 -5.93 3.43 8.62
CA PHE A 57 -5.14 2.98 7.48
C PHE A 57 -5.88 1.95 6.62
N GLU A 58 -6.55 0.97 7.22
CA GLU A 58 -7.40 0.00 6.50
C GLU A 58 -8.47 0.71 5.66
N LEU A 59 -9.13 1.72 6.24
CA LEU A 59 -10.10 2.57 5.55
C LEU A 59 -9.46 3.38 4.41
N GLN A 60 -8.28 3.97 4.62
CA GLN A 60 -7.57 4.71 3.58
C GLN A 60 -7.18 3.82 2.39
N VAL A 61 -6.70 2.60 2.66
CA VAL A 61 -6.37 1.62 1.62
C VAL A 61 -7.63 1.15 0.89
N ALA A 62 -8.75 0.97 1.60
CA ALA A 62 -10.04 0.61 1.02
C ALA A 62 -10.60 1.74 0.12
N GLN A 63 -10.69 2.98 0.62
CA GLN A 63 -11.21 4.14 -0.12
C GLN A 63 -10.28 4.56 -1.26
N GLY A 64 -8.97 4.55 -1.03
CA GLY A 64 -7.96 4.79 -2.06
C GLY A 64 -8.02 3.77 -3.20
N SER A 65 -8.58 2.58 -2.96
CA SER A 65 -8.85 1.60 -4.02
C SER A 65 -10.16 1.85 -4.78
N GLU A 66 -11.15 2.51 -4.16
CA GLU A 66 -12.46 2.78 -4.77
C GLU A 66 -12.42 3.89 -5.84
N ILE A 67 -11.57 4.91 -5.61
CA ILE A 67 -11.33 5.99 -6.58
C ILE A 67 -10.47 5.51 -7.77
N ASP A 68 -9.65 4.47 -7.56
CA ASP A 68 -8.67 3.99 -8.54
C ASP A 68 -9.25 2.97 -9.52
N TRP A 69 -10.19 2.09 -9.13
CA TRP A 69 -10.81 1.18 -10.10
C TRP A 69 -11.67 1.92 -11.13
N LYS A 70 -12.37 2.99 -10.74
CA LYS A 70 -13.09 3.86 -11.68
C LYS A 70 -12.14 4.61 -12.62
N SER A 71 -10.91 4.89 -12.18
CA SER A 71 -9.89 5.57 -12.98
C SER A 71 -9.07 4.61 -13.85
N VAL A 72 -8.93 3.33 -13.47
CA VAL A 72 -8.04 2.34 -14.10
C VAL A 72 -8.78 1.26 -14.89
N ALA A 73 -10.07 1.02 -14.64
CA ALA A 73 -10.89 0.13 -15.49
C ALA A 73 -10.94 0.58 -16.97
N GLY A 74 -10.59 1.84 -17.25
CA GLY A 74 -10.49 2.38 -18.61
C GLY A 74 -9.17 2.12 -19.34
N PHE A 75 -8.10 1.62 -18.71
CA PHE A 75 -6.77 1.66 -19.35
C PHE A 75 -6.08 0.31 -19.63
N LEU A 76 -5.84 -0.61 -18.68
CA LEU A 76 -4.98 -1.79 -18.98
C LEU A 76 -5.29 -3.01 -18.09
N GLY A 77 -5.78 -4.10 -18.68
CA GLY A 77 -6.17 -5.35 -18.01
C GLY A 77 -5.07 -6.11 -17.24
N ASP A 78 -3.82 -5.62 -17.20
CA ASP A 78 -2.68 -6.22 -16.49
C ASP A 78 -2.23 -5.40 -15.26
N TYR A 79 -2.46 -4.08 -15.26
CA TYR A 79 -2.15 -3.19 -14.11
C TYR A 79 -3.09 -3.39 -12.92
N GLY A 80 -4.23 -4.05 -13.11
CA GLY A 80 -5.15 -4.42 -12.03
C GLY A 80 -4.58 -5.48 -11.07
N ILE A 81 -3.73 -6.40 -11.56
CA ILE A 81 -3.16 -7.47 -10.74
C ILE A 81 -2.09 -6.89 -9.80
N GLY A 82 -1.22 -6.01 -10.28
CA GLY A 82 -0.21 -5.34 -9.44
C GLY A 82 -0.84 -4.50 -8.31
N ASN A 83 -1.89 -3.74 -8.61
CA ASN A 83 -2.57 -2.90 -7.61
C ASN A 83 -3.32 -3.73 -6.56
N THR A 84 -3.90 -4.87 -6.95
CA THR A 84 -4.54 -5.78 -6.00
C THR A 84 -3.52 -6.51 -5.12
N ILE A 85 -2.37 -6.91 -5.66
CA ILE A 85 -1.25 -7.48 -4.89
C ILE A 85 -0.72 -6.46 -3.87
N GLU A 86 -0.49 -5.22 -4.28
CA GLU A 86 -0.01 -4.17 -3.37
C GLU A 86 -1.05 -3.80 -2.30
N LYS A 87 -2.33 -3.75 -2.66
CA LYS A 87 -3.43 -3.59 -1.68
C LYS A 87 -3.45 -4.73 -0.67
N ASN A 88 -3.42 -5.97 -1.14
CA ASN A 88 -3.45 -7.14 -0.26
C ASN A 88 -2.24 -7.16 0.67
N SER A 89 -1.07 -6.75 0.17
CA SER A 89 0.15 -6.67 0.98
C SER A 89 0.09 -5.56 2.03
N ALA A 90 -0.53 -4.41 1.70
CA ALA A 90 -0.77 -3.33 2.67
C ALA A 90 -1.77 -3.78 3.75
N LEU A 91 -2.90 -4.37 3.37
CA LEU A 91 -3.89 -4.90 4.31
C LEU A 91 -3.34 -6.02 5.18
N LYS A 92 -2.49 -6.89 4.63
CA LYS A 92 -1.79 -7.93 5.40
C LYS A 92 -0.91 -7.31 6.49
N SER A 93 -0.12 -6.29 6.16
CA SER A 93 0.72 -5.59 7.16
C SER A 93 -0.10 -4.91 8.26
N ALA A 94 -1.28 -4.38 7.91
CA ALA A 94 -2.22 -3.79 8.88
C ALA A 94 -2.80 -4.86 9.81
N ALA A 95 -3.24 -5.99 9.26
CA ALA A 95 -3.78 -7.10 10.02
C ALA A 95 -2.76 -7.69 11.01
N GLU A 96 -1.50 -7.85 10.57
CA GLU A 96 -0.40 -8.32 11.43
C GLU A 96 -0.15 -7.37 12.61
N ARG A 97 -0.07 -6.06 12.35
CA ARG A 97 0.05 -5.04 13.40
C ARG A 97 -1.14 -5.06 14.35
N LYS A 98 -2.36 -5.13 13.83
CA LYS A 98 -3.60 -5.17 14.62
C LYS A 98 -3.62 -6.36 15.56
N ALA A 99 -3.22 -7.54 15.07
CA ALA A 99 -3.13 -8.76 15.87
C ALA A 99 -2.12 -8.60 17.02
N GLN A 100 -0.94 -8.03 16.76
CA GLN A 100 0.07 -7.76 17.78
C GLN A 100 -0.42 -6.78 18.85
N LEU A 101 -1.14 -5.73 18.45
CA LEU A 101 -1.73 -4.75 19.39
C LEU A 101 -2.85 -5.37 20.23
N ARG A 102 -3.69 -6.25 19.66
CA ARG A 102 -4.76 -6.96 20.40
C ARG A 102 -4.19 -8.00 21.37
N ASP A 103 -3.11 -8.68 20.99
CA ASP A 103 -2.35 -9.56 21.90
C ASP A 103 -1.75 -8.75 23.06
N LEU A 104 -1.14 -7.59 22.77
CA LEU A 104 -0.64 -6.68 23.80
C LEU A 104 -1.76 -6.16 24.72
N GLN A 105 -2.92 -5.82 24.15
CA GLN A 105 -4.10 -5.39 24.90
C GLN A 105 -4.53 -6.46 25.91
N THR A 106 -4.56 -7.72 25.49
CA THR A 106 -4.88 -8.86 26.34
C THR A 106 -3.82 -9.06 27.43
N LYS A 107 -2.54 -9.05 27.06
CA LYS A 107 -1.41 -9.22 28.00
C LYS A 107 -1.37 -8.15 29.09
N LYS A 108 -1.75 -6.91 28.75
CA LYS A 108 -1.81 -5.79 29.70
C LYS A 108 -3.15 -5.65 30.42
N ASN A 109 -4.11 -6.58 30.20
CA ASN A 109 -5.47 -6.53 30.76
C ASN A 109 -6.18 -5.19 30.50
N CYS A 110 -5.97 -4.62 29.31
CA CYS A 110 -6.59 -3.37 28.91
C CYS A 110 -8.07 -3.57 28.51
N PRO A 111 -8.95 -2.58 28.76
CA PRO A 111 -10.33 -2.65 28.32
C PRO A 111 -10.43 -2.72 26.79
N VAL A 112 -11.37 -3.52 26.29
CA VAL A 112 -11.68 -3.60 24.86
C VAL A 112 -12.58 -2.42 24.51
N THR A 113 -12.01 -1.41 23.88
CA THR A 113 -12.73 -0.32 23.21
C THR A 113 -12.68 -0.50 21.71
#